data_AF-A0A897NFG6-F1
#
_entry.id   AF-A0A897NFG6-F1
#
_cell.length_a   1.000
_cell.length_b   1.000
_cell.length_c   1.000
_cell.angle_alpha   90.00
_cell.angle_beta   90.00
_cell.angle_gamma   90.00
#
_symmetry.space_group_name_H-M   'P 1'
#
loop_
_entity.id
_entity.type
_entity.pdbx_description
1 polymer ?
#
loop_
_entity_poly.entity_id
_entity_poly.type
_entity_poly.pdbx_seq_one_letter_code
_entity_poly.pdbx_strand_id
1 'polypeptide(L)'
;MGGIEVTDLALDGEDLLALPVFMLGSLGQLGFLSVSLAGISLSTVLYSFSADGYTSQISIGLMLSVIAIGYVLWTNDLGWRGWSAMQIWLVIVVVWLVVSPPFVPLMKTLLMGSTWGGFVAFVLQTVGFSTLSYLG
;
A
#
# COMPACT_ATOMS: atom_id res chain seq x y z
N MET A 1 14.42 -36.14 -14.22
CA MET A 1 12.97 -35.85 -14.16
C MET A 1 12.85 -34.49 -13.52
N GLY A 2 12.65 -33.45 -14.34
CA GLY A 2 12.49 -32.07 -13.86
C GLY A 2 11.07 -31.90 -13.34
N GLY A 3 10.92 -31.88 -12.02
CA GLY A 3 9.69 -31.44 -11.40
C GLY A 3 9.53 -29.95 -11.68
N ILE A 4 8.43 -29.57 -12.29
CA ILE A 4 7.99 -28.18 -12.28
C ILE A 4 7.67 -27.92 -10.80
N GLU A 5 8.55 -27.21 -10.11
CA GLU A 5 8.22 -26.60 -8.83
C GLU A 5 7.05 -25.66 -9.11
N VAL A 6 5.85 -26.15 -8.84
CA VAL A 6 4.69 -25.28 -8.70
C VAL A 6 5.03 -24.46 -7.47
N THR A 7 5.43 -23.21 -7.66
CA THR A 7 5.42 -22.22 -6.58
C THR A 7 4.02 -22.30 -6.01
N ASP A 8 3.87 -22.82 -4.79
CA ASP A 8 2.58 -22.87 -4.13
C ASP A 8 2.12 -21.43 -3.99
N LEU A 9 1.21 -21.01 -4.87
CA LEU A 9 0.46 -19.75 -4.77
C LEU A 9 -0.50 -19.90 -3.59
N ALA A 10 0.07 -20.04 -2.40
CA ALA A 10 -0.63 -20.15 -1.14
C ALA A 10 -0.59 -18.78 -0.51
N LEU A 11 -1.77 -18.23 -0.27
CA LEU A 11 -1.91 -17.05 0.56
C LEU A 11 -1.45 -17.47 1.96
N ASP A 12 -0.32 -16.94 2.43
CA ASP A 12 0.11 -17.23 3.78
C ASP A 12 -1.01 -16.77 4.74
N GLY A 13 -1.47 -17.66 5.62
CA GLY A 13 -2.59 -17.37 6.51
C GLY A 13 -2.32 -16.16 7.40
N GLU A 14 -1.03 -15.85 7.58
CA GLU A 14 -0.49 -14.71 8.31
C GLU A 14 -0.72 -13.38 7.56
N ASP A 15 -0.66 -13.38 6.23
CA ASP A 15 -0.91 -12.23 5.36
C ASP A 15 -2.41 -11.94 5.12
N LEU A 16 -3.26 -12.89 5.47
CA LEU A 16 -4.71 -12.82 5.27
C LEU A 16 -5.36 -11.64 6.03
N LEU A 17 -4.76 -11.23 7.15
CA LEU A 17 -5.16 -10.05 7.91
C LEU A 17 -4.52 -8.74 7.39
N ALA A 18 -3.39 -8.83 6.70
CA ALA A 18 -2.69 -7.65 6.19
C ALA A 18 -3.45 -6.98 5.04
N LEU A 19 -4.11 -7.77 4.18
CA LEU A 19 -4.91 -7.27 3.07
C LEU A 19 -6.11 -6.39 3.48
N PRO A 20 -7.00 -6.79 4.41
CA PRO A 20 -8.08 -5.93 4.87
C PRO A 20 -7.56 -4.69 5.62
N VAL A 21 -6.48 -4.80 6.40
CA VAL A 21 -5.85 -3.64 7.05
C VAL A 21 -5.32 -2.66 6.01
N PHE A 22 -4.65 -3.16 4.96
CA PHE A 22 -4.15 -2.35 3.86
C PHE A 22 -5.27 -1.62 3.12
N MET A 23 -6.35 -2.33 2.77
CA MET A 23 -7.50 -1.75 2.08
C MET A 23 -8.17 -0.66 2.91
N LEU A 24 -8.36 -0.89 4.21
CA LEU A 24 -8.92 0.13 5.11
C LEU A 24 -8.01 1.37 5.20
N GLY A 25 -6.70 1.16 5.33
CA GLY A 25 -5.72 2.24 5.33
C GLY A 25 -5.76 3.06 4.03
N SER A 26 -5.79 2.38 2.88
CA SER A 26 -5.75 3.01 1.55
C SER A 26 -7.03 3.81 1.29
N LEU A 27 -8.20 3.24 1.59
CA LEU A 27 -9.48 3.93 1.48
C LEU A 27 -9.59 5.13 2.43
N GLY A 28 -9.06 5.00 3.65
CA GLY A 28 -9.01 6.09 4.62
C GLY A 28 -8.05 7.20 4.20
N GLN A 29 -6.88 6.85 3.66
CA GLN A 29 -5.91 7.79 3.12
C GLN A 29 -6.47 8.56 1.93
N LEU A 30 -7.12 7.86 0.99
CA LEU A 30 -7.70 8.45 -0.22
C LEU A 30 -9.01 9.21 0.05
N GLY A 31 -9.54 9.15 1.28
CA GLY A 31 -10.73 9.88 1.69
C GLY A 31 -12.06 9.25 1.24
N PHE A 32 -12.06 7.99 0.82
CA PHE A 32 -13.28 7.27 0.44
C PHE A 32 -14.09 6.77 1.64
N LEU A 33 -13.41 6.55 2.77
CA LEU A 33 -14.04 6.04 3.98
C LEU A 33 -13.87 7.01 5.14
N SER A 34 -14.99 7.35 5.77
CA SER A 34 -15.07 8.04 7.05
C SER A 34 -15.06 7.04 8.21
N VAL A 35 -14.25 5.99 8.11
CA VAL A 35 -14.18 4.94 9.14
C VAL A 35 -13.35 5.46 10.31
N SER A 36 -13.91 5.36 11.51
CA SER A 36 -13.22 5.69 12.75
C SER A 36 -12.83 4.42 13.49
N LEU A 37 -11.54 4.19 13.67
CA LEU A 37 -11.01 3.10 14.47
C LEU A 37 -10.88 3.60 15.92
N ALA A 38 -11.56 2.95 16.87
CA ALA A 38 -11.57 3.35 18.29
C ALA A 38 -11.89 4.85 18.52
N GLY A 39 -12.76 5.42 17.68
CA GLY A 39 -13.16 6.84 17.74
C GLY A 39 -12.24 7.81 16.99
N ILE A 40 -11.17 7.32 16.35
CA ILE A 40 -10.24 8.14 15.57
C ILE A 40 -10.41 7.86 14.07
N SER A 41 -10.71 8.89 13.28
CA SER A 41 -10.86 8.77 11.82
C SER A 41 -9.56 8.31 11.15
N LEU A 42 -9.65 7.40 10.18
CA LEU A 42 -8.51 7.00 9.36
C LEU A 42 -7.94 8.15 8.51
N SER A 43 -8.77 9.16 8.22
CA SER A 43 -8.34 10.39 7.55
C SER A 43 -7.67 11.40 8.48
N THR A 44 -7.65 11.16 9.80
CA THR A 44 -6.99 12.06 10.75
C THR A 44 -5.51 12.18 10.41
N VAL A 45 -5.06 13.43 10.23
CA VAL A 45 -3.66 13.78 10.01
C VAL A 45 -2.96 13.80 11.37
N LEU A 46 -1.97 12.92 11.55
CA LEU A 46 -1.17 12.84 12.77
C LEU A 46 0.00 13.82 12.74
N TYR A 47 0.61 13.98 11.57
CA TYR A 47 1.75 14.84 11.37
C TYR A 47 1.60 15.61 10.07
N SER A 48 1.84 16.92 10.12
CA SER A 48 1.85 17.77 8.94
C SER A 48 3.09 18.65 8.98
N PHE A 49 3.82 18.67 7.87
CA PHE A 49 4.95 19.57 7.70
C PHE A 49 4.78 20.32 6.40
N SER A 50 5.20 21.58 6.40
CA SER A 50 5.14 22.44 5.23
C SER A 50 6.53 22.91 4.86
N ALA A 51 6.92 22.69 3.61
CA ALA A 51 8.17 23.16 3.03
C ALA A 51 7.88 23.68 1.62
N ASP A 52 8.47 24.83 1.27
CA ASP A 52 8.40 25.42 -0.07
C ASP A 52 6.98 25.55 -0.67
N GLY A 53 6.00 25.89 0.16
CA GLY A 53 4.61 26.08 -0.27
C GLY A 53 3.78 24.80 -0.40
N TYR A 54 4.34 23.64 -0.04
CA TYR A 54 3.65 22.36 -0.04
C TYR A 54 3.46 21.84 1.38
N THR A 55 2.24 21.40 1.69
CA THR A 55 1.92 20.74 2.97
C THR A 55 1.78 19.24 2.75
N SER A 56 2.73 18.50 3.31
CA SER A 56 2.72 17.03 3.37
C SER A 56 1.99 16.59 4.64
N GLN A 57 1.10 15.63 4.51
CA GLN A 57 0.25 15.16 5.61
C GLN A 57 0.37 13.64 5.75
N ILE A 58 0.73 13.19 6.96
CA ILE A 58 0.79 11.78 7.31
C ILE A 58 -0.50 11.46 8.09
N SER A 59 -1.39 10.69 7.46
CA SER A 59 -2.64 10.24 8.06
C SER A 59 -2.50 8.87 8.71
N ILE A 60 -3.45 8.53 9.59
CA ILE A 60 -3.54 7.18 10.17
C ILE A 60 -3.70 6.12 9.07
N GLY A 61 -4.53 6.40 8.05
CA GLY A 61 -4.73 5.51 6.91
C GLY A 61 -3.42 5.19 6.18
N LEU A 62 -2.60 6.21 5.91
CA LEU A 62 -1.28 6.02 5.31
C LEU A 62 -0.39 5.13 6.18
N MET A 63 -0.34 5.37 7.49
CA MET A 63 0.48 4.55 8.39
C MET A 63 0.02 3.08 8.38
N LEU A 64 -1.30 2.83 8.43
CA LEU A 64 -1.83 1.46 8.37
C LEU A 64 -1.47 0.76 7.06
N SER A 65 -1.59 1.46 5.92
CA SER A 65 -1.20 0.90 4.62
C SER A 65 0.29 0.60 4.56
N VAL A 66 1.15 1.48 5.07
CA VAL A 66 2.60 1.27 5.11
C VAL A 66 2.97 0.12 6.05
N ILE A 67 2.35 0.04 7.24
CA ILE A 67 2.57 -1.06 8.18
C ILE A 67 2.13 -2.39 7.57
N ALA A 68 0.98 -2.44 6.89
CA ALA A 68 0.51 -3.65 6.24
C ALA A 68 1.46 -4.09 5.11
N ILE A 69 1.96 -3.16 4.30
CA ILE A 69 2.99 -3.49 3.29
C ILE A 69 4.26 -4.01 3.97
N GLY A 70 4.74 -3.31 5.00
CA GLY A 70 5.94 -3.71 5.72
C GLY A 70 5.81 -5.09 6.38
N TYR A 71 4.62 -5.42 6.89
CA TYR A 71 4.30 -6.73 7.44
C TYR A 71 4.40 -7.82 6.38
N VAL A 72 3.71 -7.66 5.24
CA VAL A 72 3.79 -8.62 4.12
C VAL A 72 5.23 -8.77 3.62
N LEU A 73 5.96 -7.66 3.44
CA LEU A 73 7.35 -7.76 2.99
C LEU A 73 8.28 -8.45 4.01
N TRP A 74 7.87 -8.54 5.27
CA TRP A 74 8.65 -9.17 6.34
C TRP A 74 8.28 -10.64 6.54
N THR A 75 6.99 -10.98 6.50
CA THR A 75 6.49 -12.35 6.66
C THR A 75 6.81 -13.22 5.47
N ASN A 76 6.76 -12.65 4.27
CA ASN A 76 6.65 -13.40 3.03
C ASN A 76 8.02 -13.90 2.51
N ASP A 77 8.93 -14.29 3.42
CA ASP A 77 10.35 -14.71 3.25
C ASP A 77 10.92 -14.44 1.85
N LEU A 78 10.90 -13.16 1.47
CA LEU A 78 11.12 -12.76 0.10
C LEU A 78 12.60 -13.04 -0.14
N GLY A 79 12.93 -14.14 -0.81
CA GLY A 79 14.30 -14.48 -1.15
C GLY A 79 14.87 -13.44 -2.12
N TRP A 80 15.16 -12.22 -1.67
CA TRP A 80 15.46 -11.02 -2.46
C TRP A 80 16.59 -11.24 -3.48
N ARG A 81 17.46 -12.22 -3.20
CA ARG A 81 18.57 -12.65 -4.07
C ARG A 81 18.14 -13.47 -5.29
N GLY A 82 17.00 -14.13 -5.25
CA GLY A 82 16.42 -14.91 -6.35
C GLY A 82 15.43 -14.13 -7.22
N TRP A 83 15.12 -12.89 -6.83
CA TRP A 83 14.12 -12.08 -7.52
C TRP A 83 14.66 -11.47 -8.80
N SER A 84 13.83 -11.50 -9.84
CA SER A 84 14.08 -10.74 -11.06
C SER A 84 14.00 -9.23 -10.79
N ALA A 85 14.71 -8.44 -11.59
CA ALA A 85 14.64 -6.98 -11.52
C ALA A 85 13.20 -6.44 -11.65
N MET A 86 12.34 -7.17 -12.39
CA MET A 86 10.93 -6.80 -12.57
C MET A 86 10.12 -6.97 -11.27
N GLN A 87 10.35 -8.03 -10.50
CA GLN A 87 9.65 -8.25 -9.23
C GLN A 87 10.06 -7.19 -8.19
N ILE A 88 11.35 -6.89 -8.11
CA ILE A 88 11.86 -5.82 -7.23
C ILE A 88 11.27 -4.46 -7.65
N TRP A 89 11.23 -4.18 -8.95
CA TRP A 89 10.61 -2.96 -9.47
C TRP A 89 9.12 -2.87 -9.14
N LEU A 90 8.37 -3.97 -9.23
CA LEU A 90 6.95 -4.01 -8.83
C LEU A 90 6.76 -3.62 -7.36
N VAL A 91 7.57 -4.16 -6.44
CA VAL A 91 7.51 -3.78 -5.01
C VAL A 91 7.72 -2.29 -4.84
N ILE A 92 8.76 -1.75 -5.47
CA ILE A 92 9.09 -0.32 -5.40
C ILE A 92 7.92 0.52 -5.89
N VAL A 93 7.30 0.14 -7.01
CA VAL A 93 6.15 0.85 -7.57
C VAL A 93 4.94 0.81 -6.63
N VAL A 94 4.63 -0.34 -6.03
CA VAL A 94 3.50 -0.46 -5.09
C VAL A 94 3.73 0.39 -3.84
N VAL A 95 4.92 0.29 -3.23
CA VAL A 95 5.30 1.13 -2.09
C VAL A 95 5.22 2.61 -2.46
N TRP A 96 5.78 2.99 -3.61
CA TRP A 96 5.76 4.36 -4.08
C TRP A 96 4.35 4.89 -4.33
N LEU A 97 3.47 4.09 -4.93
CA LEU A 97 2.08 4.49 -5.22
C LEU A 97 1.30 4.80 -3.94
N VAL A 98 1.60 4.11 -2.83
CA VAL A 98 0.96 4.32 -1.52
C VAL A 98 1.58 5.51 -0.78
N VAL A 99 2.91 5.62 -0.81
CA VAL A 99 3.67 6.60 -0.03
C VAL A 99 3.73 7.96 -0.71
N SER A 100 3.77 8.03 -2.04
CA SER A 100 3.98 9.29 -2.79
C SER A 100 2.87 10.35 -2.71
N PRO A 101 1.55 10.04 -2.56
CA PRO A 101 0.50 11.06 -2.56
C PRO A 101 0.73 12.25 -1.60
N PRO A 102 1.15 12.06 -0.34
CA PRO A 102 1.43 13.18 0.57
C PRO A 102 2.72 13.96 0.26
N PHE A 103 3.71 13.38 -0.43
CA PHE A 103 5.01 14.02 -0.65
C PHE A 103 5.19 14.59 -2.05
N VAL A 104 4.42 14.08 -3.03
CA VAL A 104 4.52 14.46 -4.44
C VAL A 104 3.24 15.18 -4.86
N PRO A 105 3.29 16.52 -5.09
CA PRO A 105 2.10 17.32 -5.38
C PRO A 105 1.31 16.80 -6.59
N LEU A 106 2.01 16.36 -7.63
CA LEU A 106 1.39 15.77 -8.81
C LEU A 106 0.57 14.52 -8.45
N MET A 107 1.09 13.66 -7.56
CA MET A 107 0.39 12.46 -7.11
C MET A 107 -0.82 12.81 -6.25
N LYS A 108 -0.72 13.84 -5.40
CA LYS A 108 -1.87 14.36 -4.66
C LYS A 108 -2.98 14.81 -5.62
N THR A 109 -2.64 15.58 -6.66
CA THR A 109 -3.62 16.06 -7.64
C THR A 109 -4.21 14.91 -8.47
N LEU A 110 -3.40 13.96 -8.91
CA LEU A 110 -3.87 12.84 -9.74
C LEU A 110 -4.75 11.86 -8.95
N LEU A 111 -4.38 11.54 -7.72
CA LEU A 111 -5.02 10.49 -6.94
C LEU A 111 -6.10 11.03 -6.00
N MET A 112 -6.00 12.28 -5.55
CA MET A 112 -6.98 12.89 -4.62
C MET A 112 -7.75 14.04 -5.26
N GLY A 113 -7.36 14.52 -6.44
CA GLY A 113 -8.07 15.59 -7.15
C GLY A 113 -9.33 15.14 -7.89
N SER A 114 -9.57 13.83 -8.01
CA SER A 114 -10.77 13.24 -8.62
C SER A 114 -11.15 11.95 -7.92
N THR A 115 -12.44 11.76 -7.67
CA THR A 115 -13.01 10.51 -7.13
C THR A 115 -12.61 9.29 -7.97
N TRP A 116 -12.59 9.43 -9.30
CA TRP A 116 -12.16 8.35 -10.19
C TRP A 116 -10.65 8.11 -10.13
N GLY A 117 -9.85 9.17 -9.98
CA GLY A 117 -8.40 9.05 -9.81
C GLY A 117 -8.04 8.29 -8.55
N GLY A 118 -8.71 8.60 -7.44
CA GLY A 118 -8.52 7.87 -6.18
C GLY A 118 -9.01 6.44 -6.25
N PHE A 119 -10.13 6.17 -6.94
CA PHE A 119 -10.64 4.81 -7.07
C PHE A 119 -9.68 3.93 -7.88
N VAL A 120 -9.14 4.45 -8.97
CA VAL A 120 -8.11 3.77 -9.76
C VAL A 120 -6.84 3.55 -8.93
N ALA A 121 -6.43 4.55 -8.14
CA ALA A 121 -5.32 4.42 -7.21
C ALA A 121 -5.53 3.27 -6.22
N PHE A 122 -6.71 3.23 -5.59
CA PHE A 122 -7.08 2.17 -4.66
C PHE A 122 -6.99 0.79 -5.32
N VAL A 123 -7.61 0.60 -6.49
CA VAL A 123 -7.57 -0.68 -7.22
C VAL A 123 -6.14 -1.10 -7.53
N LEU A 124 -5.31 -0.20 -8.06
CA LEU A 124 -3.91 -0.49 -8.40
C LEU A 124 -3.08 -0.83 -7.15
N GLN A 125 -3.29 -0.09 -6.06
CA GLN A 125 -2.65 -0.34 -4.77
C GLN A 125 -3.03 -1.72 -4.22
N THR A 126 -4.33 -2.07 -4.25
CA THR A 126 -4.81 -3.38 -3.76
C THR A 126 -4.32 -4.53 -4.62
N VAL A 127 -4.38 -4.41 -5.94
CA VAL A 127 -3.85 -5.44 -6.86
C VAL A 127 -2.34 -5.62 -6.66
N GLY A 128 -1.61 -4.51 -6.53
CA GLY A 128 -0.18 -4.54 -6.24
C GLY A 128 0.14 -5.22 -4.90
N PHE A 129 -0.58 -4.86 -3.84
CA PHE A 129 -0.46 -5.49 -2.53
C PHE A 129 -0.76 -6.99 -2.57
N SER A 130 -1.86 -7.39 -3.20
CA SER A 130 -2.21 -8.80 -3.36
C SER A 130 -1.12 -9.55 -4.11
N THR A 131 -0.57 -8.95 -5.18
CA THR A 131 0.54 -9.55 -5.93
C THR A 131 1.76 -9.78 -5.05
N LEU A 132 2.10 -8.83 -4.18
CA LEU A 132 3.20 -9.00 -3.22
C LEU A 132 2.96 -10.14 -2.24
N SER A 133 1.72 -10.29 -1.76
CA SER A 133 1.34 -11.36 -0.85
C SER A 133 1.44 -12.76 -1.47
N TYR A 134 1.39 -12.85 -2.81
CA TYR A 134 1.53 -14.10 -3.57
C TYR A 134 2.95 -14.36 -4.10
N LEU A 135 3.91 -13.45 -3.86
CA LEU A 135 5.23 -13.50 -4.51
C LEU A 135 6.35 -14.11 -3.65
N GLY A 136 6.17 -14.28 -2.35
CA GLY A 136 7.02 -15.20 -1.57
C GLY A 136 6.35 -16.55 -1.40
#